data_AF-A0A5P5ZGN7-F1
#
_entry.id   AF-A0A5P5ZGN7-F1
#
_cell.length_a   1.000
_cell.length_b   1.000
_cell.length_c   1.000
_cell.angle_alpha   90.00
_cell.angle_beta   90.00
_cell.angle_gamma   90.00
#
_symmetry.space_group_name_H-M   'P 1'
#
loop_
_entity.id
_entity.type
_entity.pdbx_description
1 polymer ?
#
loop_
_entity_poly.entity_id
_entity_poly.type
_entity_poly.pdbx_seq_one_letter_code
_entity_poly.pdbx_strand_id
1 'polypeptide(L)'
;MKNWKNKLMQNYLGYPGKRDEYQKSKINEILANDSMLSYYLIVVLMLISFIWDIMHQTITVGTMLLFVAVYFNSAYLTFKLKKYRVLETEFTNKEKYKAALKNAKYRSFWSGIFFGFTMLVLNCYIFPLLSNEALETGWLVLFKSGIWLLAGLAFGFCMYFMMKNKIKFIKDDE
;
A
#
# COMPACT_ATOMS: atom_id res chain seq x y z
N MET A 1 4.78 -27.71 -10.68
CA MET A 1 4.81 -26.23 -10.50
C MET A 1 6.11 -25.55 -10.98
N LYS A 2 7.32 -26.05 -10.63
CA LYS A 2 8.61 -25.41 -10.99
C LYS A 2 8.84 -25.26 -12.51
N ASN A 3 8.40 -26.25 -13.30
CA ASN A 3 8.53 -26.22 -14.76
C ASN A 3 7.59 -25.21 -15.46
N TRP A 4 6.41 -24.95 -14.90
CA TRP A 4 5.44 -24.03 -15.51
C TRP A 4 5.85 -22.57 -15.36
N LYS A 5 6.30 -22.18 -14.16
CA LYS A 5 6.83 -20.83 -13.91
C LYS A 5 8.02 -20.51 -14.83
N ASN A 6 8.93 -21.46 -15.01
CA ASN A 6 10.08 -21.28 -15.91
C ASN A 6 9.65 -21.13 -17.36
N LYS A 7 8.65 -21.91 -17.81
CA LYS A 7 8.11 -21.82 -19.18
C LYS A 7 7.39 -20.49 -19.44
N LEU A 8 6.60 -20.01 -18.47
CA LEU A 8 5.99 -18.68 -18.55
C LEU A 8 7.03 -17.56 -18.63
N MET A 9 8.07 -17.64 -17.80
CA MET A 9 9.13 -16.64 -17.77
C MET A 9 9.95 -16.65 -19.07
N GLN A 10 10.24 -17.82 -19.63
CA GLN A 10 10.88 -17.98 -20.94
C GLN A 10 10.04 -17.36 -22.06
N ASN A 11 8.73 -17.62 -22.07
CA ASN A 11 7.82 -17.06 -23.06
C ASN A 11 7.70 -15.54 -22.92
N TYR A 12 7.57 -15.03 -21.69
CA TYR A 12 7.42 -13.60 -21.42
C TYR A 12 8.67 -12.81 -21.83
N LEU A 13 9.86 -13.33 -21.52
CA LEU A 13 11.13 -12.66 -21.81
C LEU A 13 11.73 -13.04 -23.17
N GLY A 14 11.06 -13.90 -23.94
CA GLY A 14 11.46 -14.26 -25.31
C GLY A 14 12.80 -14.97 -25.43
N TYR A 15 13.26 -15.68 -24.39
CA TYR A 15 14.60 -16.27 -24.38
C TYR A 15 14.56 -17.80 -24.49
N PRO A 16 15.39 -18.42 -25.34
CA PRO A 16 15.51 -19.88 -25.40
C PRO A 16 16.43 -20.40 -24.29
N GLY A 17 16.14 -21.61 -23.80
CA GLY A 17 17.07 -22.41 -22.97
C GLY A 17 17.15 -22.06 -21.48
N LYS A 18 18.11 -22.71 -20.80
CA LYS A 18 18.42 -22.48 -19.38
C LYS A 18 19.32 -21.24 -19.22
N ARG A 19 19.13 -20.51 -18.12
CA ARG A 19 19.93 -19.35 -17.75
C ARG A 19 20.90 -19.70 -16.62
N ASP A 20 22.09 -19.12 -16.68
CA ASP A 20 23.05 -19.19 -15.59
C ASP A 20 22.54 -18.41 -14.36
N GLU A 21 23.26 -18.50 -13.23
CA GLU A 21 22.84 -17.82 -11.99
C GLU A 21 22.91 -16.30 -12.09
N TYR A 22 23.89 -15.76 -12.81
CA TYR A 22 24.06 -14.32 -13.03
C TYR A 22 22.87 -13.75 -13.82
N GLN A 23 22.54 -14.37 -14.95
CA GLN A 23 21.41 -14.03 -15.81
C GLN A 23 20.09 -14.16 -15.06
N LYS A 24 19.89 -15.20 -14.25
CA LYS A 24 18.69 -15.31 -13.40
C LYS A 24 18.59 -14.18 -12.39
N SER A 25 19.70 -13.81 -11.76
CA SER A 25 19.75 -12.69 -10.82
C SER A 25 19.36 -11.39 -11.51
N LYS A 26 19.95 -11.10 -12.68
CA LYS A 26 19.63 -9.91 -13.47
C LYS A 26 18.20 -9.89 -14.00
N ILE A 27 17.66 -11.02 -14.44
CA ILE A 27 16.25 -11.14 -14.82
C ILE A 27 15.34 -10.80 -13.64
N ASN A 28 15.62 -11.33 -12.45
CA ASN A 28 14.79 -11.04 -11.27
C ASN A 28 14.89 -9.55 -10.86
N GLU A 29 16.06 -8.94 -10.94
CA GLU A 29 16.27 -7.50 -10.68
C GLU A 29 15.45 -6.63 -11.65
N ILE A 30 15.53 -6.92 -12.95
CA ILE A 30 14.78 -6.21 -13.99
C ILE A 30 13.27 -6.38 -13.77
N LEU A 31 12.79 -7.61 -13.56
CA LEU A 31 11.37 -7.88 -13.32
C LEU A 31 10.85 -7.24 -12.03
N ALA A 32 11.68 -7.13 -10.99
CA ALA A 32 11.30 -6.44 -9.76
C ALA A 32 11.12 -4.94 -10.00
N ASN A 33 12.04 -4.31 -10.74
CA ASN A 33 11.93 -2.90 -11.13
C ASN A 33 10.74 -2.65 -12.06
N ASP A 34 10.56 -3.50 -13.06
CA ASP A 34 9.42 -3.45 -13.99
C ASP A 34 8.08 -3.61 -13.27
N SER A 35 7.98 -4.57 -12.35
CA SER A 35 6.77 -4.76 -11.53
C SER A 35 6.50 -3.55 -10.64
N MET A 36 7.52 -2.92 -10.07
CA MET A 36 7.38 -1.71 -9.26
C MET A 36 6.90 -0.52 -10.10
N LEU A 37 7.50 -0.29 -11.27
CA LEU A 37 7.12 0.78 -12.18
C LEU A 37 5.70 0.59 -12.72
N SER A 38 5.38 -0.64 -13.16
CA SER A 38 4.06 -1.00 -13.65
C SER A 38 2.98 -0.80 -12.57
N TYR A 39 3.27 -1.14 -11.31
CA TYR A 39 2.36 -0.87 -10.21
C TYR A 39 2.03 0.61 -10.07
N TYR A 40 3.05 1.49 -10.04
CA TYR A 40 2.83 2.93 -9.95
C TYR A 40 2.10 3.48 -11.17
N LEU A 41 2.39 2.98 -12.37
CA LEU A 41 1.68 3.35 -13.58
C LEU A 41 0.19 3.00 -13.49
N ILE A 42 -0.16 1.79 -13.03
CA ILE A 42 -1.57 1.38 -12.84
C ILE A 42 -2.25 2.30 -11.81
N VAL A 43 -1.55 2.65 -10.72
CA VAL A 43 -2.09 3.58 -9.70
C VAL A 43 -2.38 4.95 -10.32
N VAL A 44 -1.47 5.50 -11.13
CA VAL A 44 -1.67 6.79 -11.81
C VAL A 44 -2.86 6.73 -12.78
N LEU A 45 -2.96 5.66 -13.59
CA LEU A 45 -4.09 5.47 -14.50
C LEU A 45 -5.41 5.33 -13.75
N MET A 46 -5.43 4.61 -12.64
CA MET A 46 -6.59 4.48 -11.77
C MET A 46 -7.03 5.84 -11.22
N LEU A 47 -6.10 6.69 -10.78
CA LEU A 47 -6.40 8.02 -10.28
C LEU A 47 -6.97 8.93 -11.38
N ILE A 48 -6.40 8.90 -12.58
CA ILE A 48 -6.92 9.65 -13.74
C ILE A 48 -8.34 9.19 -14.07
N SER A 49 -8.57 7.88 -14.14
CA SER A 49 -9.89 7.28 -14.39
C SER A 49 -10.90 7.67 -13.31
N PHE A 50 -10.47 7.70 -12.05
CA PHE A 50 -11.32 8.10 -10.93
C PHE A 50 -11.69 9.60 -10.97
N ILE A 51 -10.76 10.48 -11.34
CA ILE A 51 -11.05 11.91 -11.53
C ILE A 51 -12.05 12.09 -12.67
N TRP A 52 -11.86 11.39 -13.79
CA TRP A 52 -12.78 11.40 -14.91
C TRP A 52 -14.20 10.97 -14.50
N ASP A 53 -14.30 9.87 -13.74
CA ASP A 53 -15.56 9.34 -13.23
C ASP A 53 -16.29 10.34 -12.32
N ILE A 54 -15.56 11.04 -11.43
CA ILE A 54 -16.12 12.11 -10.58
C ILE A 54 -16.67 13.24 -11.45
N MET A 55 -15.90 13.71 -12.44
CA MET A 55 -16.33 14.81 -13.32
C MET A 55 -17.61 14.48 -14.10
N HIS A 56 -17.82 13.20 -14.43
CA HIS A 56 -18.99 12.75 -15.19
C HIS A 56 -20.11 12.18 -14.30
N GLN A 57 -19.94 12.18 -12.98
CA GLN A 57 -20.89 11.61 -12.02
C GLN A 57 -21.25 10.14 -12.32
N THR A 58 -20.30 9.37 -12.85
CA THR A 58 -20.48 7.95 -13.21
C THR A 58 -19.24 7.15 -12.83
N ILE A 59 -19.42 6.00 -12.18
CA ILE A 59 -18.31 5.06 -11.95
C ILE A 59 -18.23 4.11 -13.14
N THR A 60 -17.11 4.14 -13.85
CA THR A 60 -16.89 3.27 -15.01
C THR A 60 -16.36 1.90 -14.61
N VAL A 61 -16.66 0.89 -15.42
CA VAL A 61 -16.10 -0.46 -15.26
C VAL A 61 -14.57 -0.44 -15.31
N GLY A 62 -13.97 0.47 -16.10
CA GLY A 62 -12.52 0.65 -16.18
C GLY A 62 -11.89 1.01 -14.84
N THR A 63 -12.46 1.98 -14.13
CA THR A 63 -11.99 2.36 -12.78
C THR A 63 -12.12 1.21 -11.79
N MET A 64 -13.24 0.47 -11.83
CA MET A 64 -13.42 -0.71 -10.96
C MET A 64 -12.37 -1.79 -11.23
N LEU A 65 -12.06 -2.09 -12.49
CA LEU A 65 -11.07 -3.10 -12.86
C LEU A 65 -9.65 -2.69 -12.47
N LEU A 66 -9.29 -1.41 -12.67
CA LEU A 66 -8.00 -0.87 -12.23
C LEU A 66 -7.86 -0.93 -10.71
N PHE A 67 -8.91 -0.61 -9.98
CA PHE A 67 -8.94 -0.74 -8.52
C PHE A 67 -8.69 -2.19 -8.07
N VAL A 68 -9.39 -3.16 -8.67
CA VAL A 68 -9.16 -4.60 -8.40
C VAL A 68 -7.73 -5.00 -8.73
N ALA A 69 -7.17 -4.53 -9.85
CA ALA A 69 -5.79 -4.85 -10.24
C ALA A 69 -4.75 -4.32 -9.23
N VAL A 70 -4.91 -3.10 -8.73
CA VAL A 70 -4.04 -2.51 -7.69
C VAL A 70 -4.14 -3.31 -6.39
N TYR A 71 -5.36 -3.60 -5.93
CA TYR A 71 -5.57 -4.35 -4.70
C TYR A 71 -5.05 -5.78 -4.78
N PHE A 72 -5.28 -6.46 -5.90
CA PHE A 72 -4.76 -7.81 -6.13
C PHE A 72 -3.23 -7.83 -6.09
N ASN A 73 -2.56 -6.92 -6.79
CA ASN A 73 -1.09 -6.82 -6.79
C ASN A 73 -0.54 -6.56 -5.38
N SER A 74 -1.11 -5.57 -4.69
CA SER A 74 -0.72 -5.21 -3.32
C SER A 74 -0.91 -6.37 -2.34
N ALA A 75 -2.06 -7.05 -2.41
CA ALA A 75 -2.34 -8.20 -1.57
C ALA A 75 -1.36 -9.35 -1.85
N TYR A 76 -1.19 -9.73 -3.13
CA TYR A 76 -0.28 -10.81 -3.53
C TYR A 76 1.15 -10.54 -3.04
N LEU A 77 1.67 -9.33 -3.27
CA LEU A 77 3.02 -8.96 -2.83
C LEU A 77 3.14 -9.03 -1.31
N THR A 78 2.17 -8.47 -0.58
CA THR A 78 2.15 -8.48 0.89
C THR A 78 2.12 -9.90 1.45
N PHE A 79 1.27 -10.78 0.90
CA PHE A 79 1.19 -12.18 1.30
C PHE A 79 2.51 -12.92 1.07
N LYS A 80 3.16 -12.72 -0.10
CA LYS A 80 4.44 -13.37 -0.39
C LYS A 80 5.56 -12.85 0.49
N LEU A 81 5.68 -11.53 0.64
CA LEU A 81 6.69 -10.91 1.50
C LEU A 81 6.55 -11.36 2.96
N LYS A 82 5.31 -11.46 3.45
CA LYS A 82 5.02 -12.00 4.79
C LYS A 82 5.38 -13.48 4.90
N LYS A 83 5.00 -14.30 3.90
CA LYS A 83 5.30 -15.74 3.88
C LYS A 83 6.80 -16.02 4.00
N TYR A 84 7.62 -15.22 3.34
CA TYR A 84 9.08 -15.38 3.33
C TYR A 84 9.79 -14.53 4.38
N ARG A 85 9.06 -13.85 5.28
CA ARG A 85 9.61 -13.01 6.35
C ARG A 85 10.59 -11.92 5.88
N VAL A 86 10.51 -11.52 4.61
CA VAL A 86 11.43 -10.54 3.98
C VAL A 86 11.36 -9.18 4.66
N LEU A 87 10.21 -8.86 5.25
CA LEU A 87 9.96 -7.57 5.91
C LEU A 87 10.26 -7.59 7.41
N GLU A 88 10.68 -8.73 7.96
CA GLU A 88 11.01 -8.83 9.38
C GLU A 88 12.40 -8.23 9.63
N THR A 89 12.50 -7.39 10.65
CA THR A 89 13.78 -6.85 11.11
C THR A 89 14.01 -7.36 12.52
N GLU A 90 15.06 -8.16 12.67
CA GLU A 90 15.45 -8.78 13.92
C GLU A 90 16.48 -7.90 14.63
N PHE A 91 16.24 -7.64 15.91
CA PHE A 91 17.15 -6.88 16.77
C PHE A 91 17.60 -7.77 17.92
N THR A 92 18.91 -7.91 18.09
CA THR A 92 19.56 -8.57 19.25
C THR A 92 19.77 -7.60 20.41
N ASN A 93 20.01 -6.32 20.11
CA ASN A 93 20.16 -5.28 21.15
C ASN A 93 18.80 -4.70 21.59
N LYS A 94 18.52 -4.78 22.90
CA LYS A 94 17.29 -4.30 23.55
C LYS A 94 17.03 -2.80 23.39
N GLU A 95 18.08 -1.97 23.33
CA GLU A 95 17.97 -0.53 23.11
C GLU A 95 17.52 -0.21 21.68
N LYS A 96 18.15 -0.85 20.68
CA LYS A 96 17.76 -0.71 19.27
C LYS A 96 16.33 -1.19 19.02
N TYR A 97 15.92 -2.28 19.68
CA TYR A 97 14.53 -2.75 19.65
C TYR A 97 13.53 -1.73 20.21
N LYS A 98 13.82 -1.15 21.39
CA LYS A 98 12.97 -0.10 21.98
C LYS A 98 12.90 1.14 21.10
N ALA A 99 14.02 1.55 20.49
CA ALA A 99 14.07 2.67 19.56
C ALA A 99 13.21 2.40 18.31
N ALA A 100 13.28 1.19 17.74
CA ALA A 100 12.46 0.78 16.62
C ALA A 100 10.96 0.80 16.94
N LEU A 101 10.56 0.30 18.12
CA LEU A 101 9.17 0.38 18.59
C LEU A 101 8.69 1.81 18.80
N LYS A 102 9.54 2.70 19.36
CA LYS A 102 9.22 4.12 19.54
C LYS A 102 9.02 4.80 18.18
N ASN A 103 9.89 4.54 17.22
CA ASN A 103 9.76 5.05 15.86
C ASN A 103 8.49 4.51 15.17
N ALA A 104 8.16 3.23 15.35
CA ALA A 104 6.93 2.65 14.82
C ALA A 104 5.67 3.34 15.40
N LYS A 105 5.63 3.59 16.72
CA LYS A 105 4.53 4.36 17.35
C LYS A 105 4.42 5.76 16.76
N TYR A 106 5.55 6.47 16.68
CA TYR A 106 5.61 7.84 16.17
C TYR A 106 5.12 7.94 14.72
N ARG A 107 5.63 7.07 13.84
CA ARG A 107 5.19 7.03 12.43
C ARG A 107 3.72 6.67 12.29
N SER A 108 3.22 5.73 13.08
CA SER A 108 1.82 5.30 13.04
C SER A 108 0.87 6.40 13.53
N PHE A 109 1.25 7.13 14.57
CA PHE A 109 0.51 8.30 15.06
C PHE A 109 0.41 9.39 13.98
N TRP A 110 1.53 9.77 13.37
CA TRP A 110 1.53 10.74 12.27
C TRP A 110 0.76 10.25 11.04
N SER A 111 0.80 8.95 10.74
CA SER A 111 0.02 8.35 9.67
C SER A 111 -1.49 8.45 9.94
N GLY A 112 -1.90 8.25 11.19
CA GLY A 112 -3.29 8.42 11.62
C GLY A 112 -3.78 9.87 11.52
N ILE A 113 -2.97 10.84 12.00
CA ILE A 113 -3.27 12.28 11.86
C ILE A 113 -3.39 12.65 10.39
N PHE A 114 -2.39 12.28 9.59
CA PHE A 114 -2.37 12.60 8.17
C PHE A 114 -3.61 12.02 7.47
N PHE A 115 -3.92 10.74 7.68
CA PHE A 115 -5.10 10.11 7.11
C PHE A 115 -6.41 10.78 7.54
N GLY A 116 -6.59 11.04 8.84
CA GLY A 116 -7.80 11.69 9.37
C GLY A 116 -7.99 13.10 8.81
N PHE A 117 -6.92 13.90 8.78
CA PHE A 117 -6.95 15.25 8.20
C PHE A 117 -7.23 15.22 6.70
N THR A 118 -6.54 14.36 5.94
CA THR A 118 -6.76 14.22 4.50
C THR A 118 -8.19 13.79 4.20
N MET A 119 -8.74 12.82 4.92
CA MET A 119 -10.12 12.38 4.70
C MET A 119 -11.15 13.47 5.07
N LEU A 120 -10.91 14.24 6.13
CA LEU A 120 -11.73 15.39 6.48
C LEU A 120 -11.71 16.42 5.34
N VAL A 121 -10.52 16.82 4.87
CA VAL A 121 -10.39 17.82 3.79
C VAL A 121 -11.05 17.33 2.50
N LEU A 122 -10.77 16.08 2.11
CA LEU A 122 -11.32 15.52 0.88
C LEU A 122 -12.84 15.42 0.92
N ASN A 123 -13.41 14.83 1.98
CA ASN A 123 -14.85 14.53 2.01
C ASN A 123 -15.72 15.72 2.42
N CYS A 124 -15.21 16.63 3.26
CA CYS A 124 -16.00 17.80 3.68
C CYS A 124 -15.86 18.99 2.72
N TYR A 125 -14.80 19.06 1.91
CA TYR A 125 -14.53 20.23 1.07
C TYR A 125 -14.26 19.89 -0.39
N ILE A 126 -13.28 19.02 -0.69
CA ILE A 126 -12.83 18.80 -2.07
C ILE A 126 -13.88 18.06 -2.91
N PHE A 127 -14.40 16.92 -2.44
CA PHE A 127 -15.39 16.13 -3.19
C PHE A 127 -16.72 16.87 -3.40
N PRO A 128 -17.32 17.52 -2.38
CA PRO A 128 -18.51 18.33 -2.61
C PRO A 128 -18.28 19.44 -3.65
N LEU A 129 -17.13 20.12 -3.59
CA LEU A 129 -16.77 21.16 -4.56
C LEU A 129 -16.62 20.61 -5.99
N LEU A 130 -16.00 19.44 -6.15
CA LEU A 130 -15.84 18.79 -7.45
C LEU A 130 -17.17 18.28 -8.02
N SER A 131 -18.11 17.88 -7.15
CA SER A 131 -19.44 17.42 -7.54
C SER A 131 -20.46 18.55 -7.72
N ASN A 132 -20.05 19.82 -7.59
CA ASN A 132 -20.95 20.98 -7.53
C ASN A 132 -22.06 20.84 -6.46
N GLU A 133 -21.79 20.08 -5.40
CA GLU A 133 -22.67 19.98 -4.24
C GLU A 133 -22.46 21.20 -3.34
N ALA A 134 -23.54 21.63 -2.68
CA ALA A 134 -23.43 22.69 -1.68
C ALA A 134 -22.56 22.20 -0.50
N LEU A 135 -21.62 23.05 -0.06
CA LEU A 135 -20.86 22.77 1.15
C LEU A 135 -21.83 22.67 2.33
N GLU A 136 -21.83 21.53 3.00
CA GLU A 136 -22.55 21.38 4.26
C GLU A 136 -22.01 22.39 5.26
N THR A 137 -22.87 22.96 6.09
CA THR A 137 -22.48 23.92 7.14
C THR A 137 -23.15 23.57 8.47
N GLY A 138 -22.57 24.05 9.57
CA GLY A 138 -23.12 23.86 10.92
C GLY A 138 -22.83 22.48 11.52
N TRP A 139 -23.84 21.90 12.20
CA TRP A 139 -23.68 20.70 13.03
C TRP A 139 -23.27 19.44 12.25
N LEU A 140 -23.71 19.30 11.00
CA LEU A 140 -23.39 18.14 10.15
C LEU A 140 -21.89 18.05 9.85
N VAL A 141 -21.23 19.19 9.60
CA VAL A 141 -19.78 19.25 9.37
C VAL A 141 -19.00 18.87 10.62
N LEU A 142 -19.44 19.34 11.79
CA LEU A 142 -18.83 19.00 13.08
C LEU A 142 -18.95 17.49 13.35
N PHE A 143 -20.12 16.91 13.09
CA PHE A 143 -20.35 15.48 13.25
C PHE A 143 -19.47 14.64 12.30
N LYS A 144 -19.42 14.98 11.00
CA LYS A 144 -18.55 14.31 10.01
C LYS A 144 -17.07 14.45 10.36
N SER A 145 -16.65 15.63 10.82
CA SER A 145 -15.28 15.87 11.28
C SER A 145 -14.91 14.95 12.46
N GLY A 146 -15.84 14.75 13.40
CA GLY A 146 -15.68 13.79 14.50
C GLY A 146 -15.49 12.34 14.01
N ILE A 147 -16.25 11.92 13.00
CA ILE A 147 -16.10 10.60 12.38
C ILE A 147 -14.71 10.42 11.78
N TRP A 148 -14.22 11.42 11.03
CA TRP A 148 -12.91 11.33 10.38
C TRP A 148 -11.73 11.37 11.36
N LEU A 149 -11.87 12.10 12.48
CA LEU A 149 -10.89 12.04 13.57
C LEU A 149 -10.84 10.64 14.21
N LEU A 150 -12.00 10.03 14.48
CA LEU A 150 -12.07 8.65 14.97
C LEU A 150 -11.48 7.65 13.96
N ALA A 151 -11.77 7.83 12.67
CA ALA A 151 -11.19 7.01 11.60
C ALA A 151 -9.66 7.16 11.54
N GLY A 152 -9.13 8.37 11.71
CA GLY A 152 -7.69 8.63 11.80
C GLY A 152 -7.02 7.92 12.97
N LEU A 153 -7.65 7.94 14.15
CA LEU A 153 -7.17 7.20 15.32
C LEU A 153 -7.17 5.68 15.09
N ALA A 154 -8.27 5.14 14.57
CA ALA A 154 -8.37 3.72 14.24
C ALA A 154 -7.32 3.31 13.19
N PHE A 155 -7.10 4.13 12.17
CA PHE A 155 -6.09 3.90 11.15
C PHE A 155 -4.67 3.91 11.74
N GLY A 156 -4.33 4.90 12.57
CA GLY A 156 -3.04 4.97 13.25
C GLY A 156 -2.79 3.77 14.16
N PHE A 157 -3.82 3.28 14.84
CA PHE A 157 -3.75 2.06 15.65
C PHE A 157 -3.45 0.83 14.78
N CYS A 158 -4.19 0.62 13.69
CA CYS A 158 -3.94 -0.48 12.75
C CYS A 158 -2.51 -0.42 12.18
N MET A 159 -2.05 0.76 11.77
CA MET A 159 -0.69 0.97 11.28
C MET A 159 0.37 0.59 12.32
N TYR A 160 0.13 0.91 13.60
CA TYR A 160 1.04 0.52 14.67
C TYR A 160 1.18 -1.00 14.79
N PHE A 161 0.08 -1.75 14.76
CA PHE A 161 0.14 -3.21 14.79
C PHE A 161 0.85 -3.78 13.56
N MET A 162 0.57 -3.25 12.37
CA MET A 162 1.24 -3.67 11.14
C MET A 162 2.75 -3.44 11.18
N MET A 163 3.21 -2.31 11.72
CA MET A 163 4.64 -2.02 11.87
C MET A 163 5.28 -2.83 13.00
N LYS A 164 4.61 -2.94 14.15
CA LYS A 164 5.08 -3.72 15.30
C LYS A 164 5.29 -5.19 14.92
N ASN A 165 4.38 -5.79 14.14
CA ASN A 165 4.48 -7.19 13.72
C ASN A 165 5.70 -7.48 12.84
N LYS A 166 6.36 -6.46 12.29
CA LYS A 166 7.60 -6.57 11.51
C LYS A 166 8.86 -6.47 12.35
N ILE A 167 8.77 -6.01 13.61
CA ILE A 167 9.91 -5.81 14.51
C ILE A 167 9.97 -6.98 15.48
N LYS A 168 11.06 -7.76 15.45
CA LYS A 168 11.27 -8.90 16.34
C LYS A 168 12.49 -8.70 17.23
N PHE A 169 12.37 -9.15 18.48
CA PHE A 169 13.47 -9.21 19.42
C PHE A 169 13.91 -10.67 19.55
N ILE A 170 15.18 -10.94 19.26
CA ILE A 170 15.80 -12.24 19.51
C ILE A 170 16.66 -12.06 20.75
N LYS A 171 16.42 -12.87 21.78
CA LYS A 171 17.41 -13.03 22.85
C LYS A 171 18.48 -13.95 22.27
N ASP A 172 19.74 -13.53 22.33
CA ASP A 172 20.83 -14.48 22.13
C ASP A 172 20.64 -15.57 23.19
N ASP A 173 20.35 -16.79 22.74
CA ASP A 173 20.37 -17.97 23.58
C ASP A 173 21.85 -18.22 23.94
N GLU A 174 22.20 -17.99 25.20
CA GLU A 174 23.40 -18.60 25.82
C GLU A 174 23.16 -20.10 26.01
#